data_AF-A0A5E4L5Z4-F1
#
_entry.id   AF-A0A5E4L5Z4-F1
#
_cell.length_a   1.000
_cell.length_b   1.000
_cell.length_c   1.000
_cell.angle_alpha   90.00
_cell.angle_beta   90.00
_cell.angle_gamma   90.00
#
_symmetry.space_group_name_H-M   'P 1'
#
loop_
_entity.id
_entity.type
_entity.pdbx_description
1 polymer ?
#
loop_
_entity_poly.entity_id
_entity_poly.type
_entity_poly.pdbx_seq_one_letter_code
_entity_poly.pdbx_strand_id
1 'polypeptide(L)'
;MKKLVILLLAALILLSGCVGQKAAVKQGDNISVNYIGRLTDGKVFDTNIEAVAKENNLFNPEKKYTPLQFVVGSGKVIPGFDEGVVGMKVGDSKTIQIPPEKGYGLIDPMIIQTIQIIENVSATREIPKVFEVPLNQFEGTLGPNHKVGEIVQIPDTNINLTILNITSNVSLSYNLKVGDQMWSSGAPWNDTVVKIDEKNITIKANVSKNEVIQLQGAPWNTTVIGLNNVNITLRHNAIPDTVIPIQNMFGQMIPMRVSFNETSIIMDKNPELAGKTLVFNVTLVSINK
;
A
#
# COMPACT_ATOMS: atom_id res chain seq x y z
N MET A 1 69.87 -19.77 -73.36
CA MET A 1 69.84 -20.15 -71.93
C MET A 1 68.38 -20.17 -71.48
N LYS A 2 67.88 -21.35 -71.03
CA LYS A 2 66.87 -21.61 -69.96
C LYS A 2 65.99 -20.40 -69.53
N LYS A 3 64.66 -20.42 -69.40
CA LYS A 3 63.62 -21.46 -69.28
C LYS A 3 62.22 -20.82 -69.47
N LEU A 4 61.29 -21.65 -69.93
CA LEU A 4 59.85 -21.72 -69.68
C LEU A 4 59.42 -21.39 -68.22
N VAL A 5 58.21 -20.85 -67.99
CA VAL A 5 57.17 -21.36 -67.05
C VAL A 5 56.03 -20.33 -66.85
N ILE A 6 54.81 -20.82 -67.10
CA ILE A 6 53.45 -20.30 -66.79
C ILE A 6 53.19 -20.40 -65.28
N LEU A 7 52.43 -19.49 -64.65
CA LEU A 7 51.56 -19.67 -63.44
C LEU A 7 51.24 -18.28 -62.86
N LEU A 8 50.10 -17.93 -62.27
CA LEU A 8 48.74 -18.43 -62.18
C LEU A 8 48.00 -17.35 -61.34
N LEU A 9 46.71 -17.18 -61.60
CA LEU A 9 45.71 -16.51 -60.78
C LEU A 9 46.00 -16.43 -59.26
N ALA A 10 45.88 -15.24 -58.65
CA ALA A 10 45.25 -15.07 -57.33
C ALA A 10 44.92 -13.59 -57.09
N ALA A 11 43.67 -13.23 -57.35
CA ALA A 11 43.04 -12.05 -56.79
C ALA A 11 43.00 -12.20 -55.26
N LEU A 12 43.71 -11.33 -54.53
CA LEU A 12 43.47 -11.17 -53.10
C LEU A 12 42.59 -9.94 -52.90
N ILE A 13 41.29 -10.19 -52.99
CA ILE A 13 40.24 -9.26 -52.57
C ILE A 13 40.49 -9.00 -51.09
N LEU A 14 40.86 -7.77 -50.74
CA LEU A 14 40.77 -7.26 -49.38
C LEU A 14 39.28 -7.10 -49.03
N LEU A 15 38.61 -8.23 -48.80
CA LEU A 15 37.41 -8.28 -47.98
C LEU A 15 37.90 -8.20 -46.53
N SER A 16 38.31 -7.01 -46.10
CA SER A 16 38.12 -6.63 -44.71
C SER A 16 36.61 -6.61 -44.51
N GLY A 17 36.03 -7.78 -44.23
CA GLY A 17 34.75 -7.84 -43.59
C GLY A 17 34.90 -7.01 -42.33
N CYS A 18 34.30 -5.81 -42.31
CA CYS A 18 33.81 -5.25 -41.07
C CYS A 18 32.95 -6.36 -40.48
N VAL A 19 33.53 -7.15 -39.58
CA VAL A 19 32.77 -7.95 -38.62
C VAL A 19 31.94 -6.89 -37.92
N GLY A 20 30.69 -6.73 -38.36
CA GLY A 20 29.78 -5.72 -37.87
C GLY A 20 29.76 -5.84 -36.37
N GLN A 21 30.40 -4.89 -35.69
CA GLN A 21 30.47 -4.87 -34.25
C GLN A 21 29.02 -4.79 -33.80
N LYS A 22 28.48 -5.91 -33.26
CA LYS A 22 27.07 -5.97 -32.86
C LYS A 22 26.79 -4.74 -32.02
N ALA A 23 25.80 -3.95 -32.44
CA ALA A 23 25.43 -2.72 -31.76
C ALA A 23 25.21 -3.05 -30.28
N ALA A 24 25.87 -2.30 -29.40
CA ALA A 24 25.66 -2.41 -27.98
C ALA A 24 24.49 -1.52 -27.58
N VAL A 25 23.73 -1.96 -26.59
CA VAL A 25 22.61 -1.20 -26.02
C VAL A 25 23.10 0.15 -25.50
N LYS A 26 22.40 1.21 -25.88
CA LYS A 26 22.55 2.57 -25.33
C LYS A 26 21.20 3.15 -24.92
N GLN A 27 21.25 4.24 -24.16
CA GLN A 27 20.06 4.99 -23.78
C GLN A 27 19.24 5.40 -25.02
N GLY A 28 17.91 5.25 -24.94
CA GLY A 28 16.98 5.53 -26.02
C GLY A 28 16.75 4.37 -26.99
N ASP A 29 17.56 3.31 -26.97
CA ASP A 29 17.29 2.12 -27.78
C ASP A 29 16.04 1.40 -27.27
N ASN A 30 15.22 0.87 -28.19
CA ASN A 30 14.11 -0.02 -27.86
C ASN A 30 14.62 -1.47 -27.91
N ILE A 31 14.64 -2.16 -26.76
CA ILE A 31 15.23 -3.49 -26.66
C ILE A 31 14.19 -4.55 -26.30
N SER A 32 14.48 -5.80 -26.65
CA SER A 32 13.73 -6.96 -26.16
C SER A 32 14.65 -7.84 -25.31
N VAL A 33 14.21 -8.26 -24.12
CA VAL A 33 14.99 -9.13 -23.22
C VAL A 33 14.18 -10.31 -22.70
N ASN A 34 14.85 -11.43 -22.49
CA ASN A 34 14.37 -12.49 -21.61
C ASN A 34 15.02 -12.33 -20.24
N TYR A 35 14.29 -12.58 -19.16
CA TYR A 35 14.82 -12.44 -17.82
C TYR A 35 14.25 -13.45 -16.82
N ILE A 36 15.06 -13.71 -15.78
CA ILE A 36 14.67 -14.40 -14.57
C ILE A 36 15.07 -13.51 -13.39
N GLY A 37 14.09 -13.02 -12.63
CA GLY A 37 14.29 -12.26 -11.40
C GLY A 37 14.28 -13.17 -10.18
N ARG A 38 15.34 -13.09 -9.37
CA ARG A 38 15.56 -13.91 -8.17
C ARG A 38 15.87 -13.04 -6.96
N LEU A 39 15.54 -13.55 -5.78
CA LEU A 39 16.10 -13.08 -4.52
C LEU A 39 17.50 -13.67 -4.30
N THR A 40 18.26 -13.14 -3.35
CA THR A 40 19.63 -13.60 -3.04
C THR A 40 19.68 -15.03 -2.51
N ASP A 41 18.57 -15.56 -2.00
CA ASP A 41 18.40 -16.95 -1.59
C ASP A 41 18.10 -17.90 -2.77
N GLY A 42 17.98 -17.37 -4.00
CA GLY A 42 17.70 -18.12 -5.21
C GLY A 42 16.21 -18.23 -5.58
N LYS A 43 15.28 -17.80 -4.71
CA LYS A 43 13.84 -17.85 -4.99
C LYS A 43 13.50 -16.96 -6.21
N VAL A 44 12.91 -17.55 -7.25
CA VAL A 44 12.39 -16.79 -8.39
C VAL A 44 11.11 -16.06 -7.97
N PHE A 45 11.03 -14.76 -8.27
CA PHE A 45 9.84 -13.94 -7.98
C PHE A 45 9.14 -13.46 -9.26
N ASP A 46 9.86 -13.34 -10.38
CA ASP A 46 9.26 -12.98 -11.67
C ASP A 46 10.11 -13.49 -12.84
N THR A 47 9.45 -13.76 -13.96
CA THR A 47 10.09 -14.14 -15.22
C THR A 47 9.12 -13.97 -16.38
N ASN A 48 9.66 -13.72 -17.57
CA ASN A 48 8.94 -13.83 -18.83
C ASN A 48 9.26 -15.12 -19.60
N ILE A 49 9.88 -16.12 -18.97
CA ILE A 49 10.17 -17.44 -19.53
C ILE A 49 9.17 -18.45 -18.97
N GLU A 50 8.31 -19.01 -19.81
CA GLU A 50 7.20 -19.87 -19.39
C GLU A 50 7.65 -21.11 -18.61
N ALA A 51 8.69 -21.80 -19.08
CA ALA A 51 9.20 -23.00 -18.43
C ALA A 51 9.66 -22.70 -16.98
N VAL A 52 10.37 -21.59 -16.79
CA VAL A 52 10.84 -21.13 -15.47
C VAL A 52 9.65 -20.75 -14.59
N ALA A 53 8.62 -20.10 -15.14
CA ALA A 53 7.42 -19.76 -14.38
C ALA A 53 6.67 -21.02 -13.89
N LYS A 54 6.55 -22.05 -14.74
CA LYS A 54 5.95 -23.34 -14.38
C LYS A 54 6.74 -24.05 -13.28
N GLU A 55 8.05 -24.11 -13.41
CA GLU A 55 8.94 -24.74 -12.41
C GLU A 55 8.91 -24.05 -11.04
N ASN A 56 8.57 -22.76 -10.99
CA ASN A 56 8.57 -21.95 -9.77
C ASN A 56 7.17 -21.57 -9.26
N ASN A 57 6.11 -22.22 -9.76
CA ASN A 57 4.71 -21.94 -9.39
C ASN A 57 4.27 -20.48 -9.63
N LEU A 58 4.83 -19.83 -10.65
CA LEU A 58 4.48 -18.46 -11.08
C LEU A 58 3.69 -18.44 -12.39
N PHE A 59 3.30 -19.61 -12.92
CA PHE A 59 2.61 -19.69 -14.20
C PHE A 59 1.19 -19.11 -14.10
N ASN A 60 0.97 -18.00 -14.81
CA ASN A 60 -0.35 -17.47 -15.12
C ASN A 60 -0.75 -17.81 -16.58
N PRO A 61 -1.86 -18.54 -16.82
CA PRO A 61 -2.33 -18.88 -18.17
C PRO A 61 -2.77 -17.66 -19.01
N GLU A 62 -3.09 -16.53 -18.38
CA GLU A 62 -3.46 -15.28 -19.06
C GLU A 62 -2.23 -14.45 -19.47
N LYS A 63 -1.04 -14.74 -18.91
CA LYS A 63 0.21 -14.03 -19.21
C LYS A 63 0.82 -14.57 -20.51
N LYS A 64 1.19 -13.66 -21.43
CA LYS A 64 2.03 -14.00 -22.58
C LYS A 64 3.50 -13.96 -22.17
N TYR A 65 4.19 -15.10 -22.24
CA TYR A 65 5.62 -15.24 -21.94
C TYR A 65 6.48 -14.88 -23.14
N THR A 66 6.46 -13.60 -23.53
CA THR A 66 7.26 -13.05 -24.62
C THR A 66 8.39 -12.17 -24.10
N PRO A 67 9.46 -11.94 -24.89
CA PRO A 67 10.51 -10.98 -24.53
C PRO A 67 9.94 -9.64 -24.08
N LEU A 68 10.41 -9.14 -22.94
CA LEU A 68 10.02 -7.85 -22.38
C LEU A 68 10.62 -6.76 -23.27
N GLN A 69 9.75 -5.89 -23.79
CA GLN A 69 10.14 -4.77 -24.64
C GLN A 69 10.06 -3.46 -23.89
N PHE A 70 11.13 -2.66 -23.94
CA PHE A 70 11.14 -1.33 -23.36
C PHE A 70 12.23 -0.45 -23.98
N VAL A 71 12.06 0.87 -23.83
CA VAL A 71 13.06 1.86 -24.22
C VAL A 71 14.00 2.12 -23.04
N VAL A 72 15.31 1.95 -23.26
CA VAL A 72 16.32 2.15 -22.21
C VAL A 72 16.36 3.61 -21.78
N GLY A 73 16.25 3.86 -20.47
CA GLY A 73 16.19 5.18 -19.85
C GLY A 73 14.79 5.79 -19.81
N SER A 74 13.74 5.06 -20.18
CA SER A 74 12.35 5.57 -20.17
C SER A 74 11.64 5.46 -18.82
N GLY A 75 12.24 4.79 -17.82
CA GLY A 75 11.63 4.54 -16.52
C GLY A 75 10.54 3.46 -16.54
N LYS A 76 10.49 2.62 -17.58
CA LYS A 76 9.54 1.49 -17.70
C LYS A 76 9.89 0.29 -16.81
N VAL A 77 11.14 0.17 -16.39
CA VAL A 77 11.65 -0.87 -15.48
C VAL A 77 12.39 -0.21 -14.32
N ILE A 78 12.70 -0.99 -13.27
CA ILE A 78 13.46 -0.48 -12.12
C ILE A 78 14.85 0.05 -12.54
N PRO A 79 15.36 1.13 -11.90
CA PRO A 79 16.59 1.80 -12.33
C PRO A 79 17.80 0.88 -12.52
N GLY A 80 18.00 -0.08 -11.60
CA GLY A 80 19.13 -1.00 -11.68
C GLY A 80 19.06 -1.98 -12.85
N PHE A 81 17.85 -2.30 -13.32
CA PHE A 81 17.67 -3.15 -14.50
C PHE A 81 17.98 -2.33 -15.76
N ASP A 82 17.45 -1.10 -15.83
CA ASP A 82 17.67 -0.17 -16.94
C ASP A 82 19.17 0.12 -17.14
N GLU A 83 19.88 0.48 -16.07
CA GLU A 83 21.33 0.68 -16.10
C GLU A 83 22.09 -0.61 -16.42
N GLY A 84 21.61 -1.75 -15.91
CA GLY A 84 22.31 -3.03 -15.97
C GLY A 84 22.39 -3.63 -17.39
N VAL A 85 21.45 -3.28 -18.27
CA VAL A 85 21.41 -3.77 -19.67
C VAL A 85 22.28 -2.95 -20.63
N VAL A 86 22.70 -1.74 -20.24
CA VAL A 86 23.56 -0.89 -21.07
C VAL A 86 24.87 -1.61 -21.41
N GLY A 87 25.27 -1.51 -22.67
CA GLY A 87 26.47 -2.15 -23.20
C GLY A 87 26.31 -3.62 -23.62
N MET A 88 25.18 -4.27 -23.32
CA MET A 88 24.90 -5.62 -23.81
C MET A 88 24.76 -5.64 -25.34
N LYS A 89 25.12 -6.74 -25.96
CA LYS A 89 24.94 -7.02 -27.40
C LYS A 89 23.93 -8.14 -27.59
N VAL A 90 23.31 -8.20 -28.77
CA VAL A 90 22.27 -9.21 -29.05
C VAL A 90 22.85 -10.62 -28.88
N GLY A 91 22.21 -11.41 -28.02
CA GLY A 91 22.62 -12.75 -27.60
C GLY A 91 23.39 -12.79 -26.27
N ASP A 92 23.83 -11.65 -25.73
CA ASP A 92 24.54 -11.60 -24.45
C ASP A 92 23.61 -12.01 -23.31
N SER A 93 24.16 -12.77 -22.35
CA SER A 93 23.53 -13.05 -21.07
C SER A 93 24.34 -12.41 -19.94
N LYS A 94 23.68 -11.73 -19.02
CA LYS A 94 24.31 -11.03 -17.89
C LYS A 94 23.54 -11.28 -16.61
N THR A 95 24.27 -11.44 -15.51
CA THR A 95 23.69 -11.38 -14.15
C THR A 95 23.83 -9.96 -13.64
N ILE A 96 22.72 -9.35 -13.25
CA ILE A 96 22.65 -7.98 -12.71
C ILE A 96 22.18 -8.09 -11.27
N GLN A 97 23.01 -7.64 -10.33
CA GLN A 97 22.61 -7.47 -8.93
C GLN A 97 22.12 -6.03 -8.73
N ILE A 98 20.90 -5.89 -8.23
CA ILE A 98 20.23 -4.60 -8.07
C ILE A 98 20.00 -4.38 -6.57
N PRO A 99 20.68 -3.41 -5.94
CA PRO A 99 20.43 -3.08 -4.55
C PRO A 99 19.04 -2.43 -4.40
N PRO A 100 18.44 -2.43 -3.19
CA PRO A 100 17.07 -1.95 -2.97
C PRO A 100 16.81 -0.54 -3.49
N GLU A 101 17.77 0.39 -3.35
CA GLU A 101 17.68 1.78 -3.78
C GLU A 101 17.51 1.92 -5.31
N LYS A 102 17.96 0.92 -6.06
CA LYS A 102 17.80 0.84 -7.53
C LYS A 102 16.72 -0.18 -7.94
N GLY A 103 16.03 -0.78 -6.97
CA GLY A 103 14.95 -1.73 -7.15
C GLY A 103 13.62 -1.13 -6.68
N TYR A 104 13.03 -1.73 -5.65
CA TYR A 104 11.72 -1.32 -5.10
C TYR A 104 11.83 -0.42 -3.86
N GLY A 105 12.99 0.21 -3.66
CA GLY A 105 13.26 1.09 -2.53
C GLY A 105 13.68 0.35 -1.26
N LEU A 106 14.10 1.12 -0.26
CA LEU A 106 14.30 0.63 1.10
C LEU A 106 12.95 0.43 1.79
N ILE A 107 12.94 -0.35 2.88
CA ILE A 107 11.79 -0.42 3.77
C ILE A 107 11.61 0.96 4.41
N ASP A 108 10.43 1.54 4.24
CA ASP A 108 10.02 2.74 4.95
C ASP A 108 9.34 2.34 6.27
N PRO A 109 9.97 2.62 7.43
CA PRO A 109 9.39 2.30 8.73
C PRO A 109 8.16 3.15 9.06
N MET A 110 7.96 4.31 8.41
CA MET A 110 6.81 5.19 8.68
C MET A 110 5.49 4.61 8.18
N ILE A 111 5.54 3.69 7.21
CA ILE A 111 4.36 3.00 6.69
C ILE A 111 4.21 1.57 7.24
N ILE A 112 4.98 1.25 8.30
CA ILE A 112 4.80 0.07 9.14
C ILE A 112 4.06 0.52 10.40
N GLN A 113 2.88 -0.06 10.63
CA GLN A 113 2.08 0.20 11.82
C GLN A 113 2.05 -1.05 12.69
N THR A 114 2.13 -0.86 14.00
CA THR A 114 2.04 -1.96 14.97
C THR A 114 0.95 -1.64 15.96
N ILE A 115 0.01 -2.56 16.12
CA ILE A 115 -1.02 -2.51 17.16
C ILE A 115 -0.93 -3.77 18.02
N GLN A 116 -1.42 -3.73 19.25
CA GLN A 116 -1.48 -4.94 20.07
C GLN A 116 -2.54 -5.89 19.51
N ILE A 117 -2.36 -7.21 19.65
CA ILE A 117 -3.40 -8.22 19.34
C ILE A 117 -4.56 -8.05 20.33
N ILE A 118 -4.23 -7.76 21.58
CA ILE A 118 -5.17 -7.48 22.67
C ILE A 118 -4.91 -6.07 23.18
N GLU A 119 -5.92 -5.22 23.16
CA GLU A 119 -5.85 -3.87 23.71
C GLU A 119 -6.90 -3.63 24.79
N ASN A 120 -6.59 -2.75 25.73
CA ASN A 120 -7.54 -2.25 26.70
C ASN A 120 -7.88 -0.81 26.35
N VAL A 121 -9.16 -0.56 26.07
CA VAL A 121 -9.69 0.79 25.85
C VAL A 121 -10.58 1.18 27.03
N SER A 122 -10.68 2.47 27.32
CA SER A 122 -11.54 2.93 28.40
C SER A 122 -13.01 2.63 28.08
N ALA A 123 -13.71 2.04 29.05
CA ALA A 123 -15.15 1.80 28.97
C ALA A 123 -15.97 3.11 29.03
N THR A 124 -15.34 4.18 29.54
CA THR A 124 -15.94 5.52 29.65
C THR A 124 -15.07 6.56 28.97
N ARG A 125 -15.69 7.63 28.49
CA ARG A 125 -15.01 8.82 27.95
C ARG A 125 -15.78 10.07 28.33
N GLU A 126 -15.08 11.19 28.39
CA GLU A 126 -15.67 12.50 28.59
C GLU A 126 -15.77 13.24 27.27
N ILE A 127 -16.97 13.76 26.98
CA ILE A 127 -17.20 14.69 25.89
C ILE A 127 -17.56 16.05 26.47
N PRO A 128 -17.23 17.16 25.80
CA PRO A 128 -17.63 18.47 26.28
C PRO A 128 -19.16 18.61 26.19
N LYS A 129 -19.74 19.22 27.22
CA LYS A 129 -21.19 19.54 27.23
C LYS A 129 -21.54 20.57 26.17
N VAL A 130 -20.62 21.48 25.90
CA VAL A 130 -20.71 22.53 24.88
C VAL A 130 -19.58 22.37 23.87
N PHE A 131 -19.90 22.35 22.59
CA PHE A 131 -18.93 22.26 21.50
C PHE A 131 -19.20 23.33 20.44
N GLU A 132 -18.21 23.58 19.59
CA GLU A 132 -18.32 24.54 18.50
C GLU A 132 -18.18 23.83 17.15
N VAL A 133 -18.98 24.28 16.19
CA VAL A 133 -18.88 23.86 14.79
C VAL A 133 -18.82 25.10 13.89
N PRO A 134 -18.03 25.09 12.81
CA PRO A 134 -18.05 26.17 11.81
C PRO A 134 -19.45 26.41 11.26
N LEU A 135 -19.83 27.68 11.06
CA LEU A 135 -21.18 28.06 10.59
C LEU A 135 -21.58 27.34 9.30
N ASN A 136 -20.68 27.24 8.34
CA ASN A 136 -20.93 26.55 7.08
C ASN A 136 -21.22 25.04 7.26
N GLN A 137 -20.54 24.38 8.21
CA GLN A 137 -20.80 22.98 8.54
C GLN A 137 -22.15 22.81 9.24
N PHE A 138 -22.47 23.71 10.17
CA PHE A 138 -23.75 23.75 10.86
C PHE A 138 -24.91 23.91 9.87
N GLU A 139 -24.86 24.95 9.03
CA GLU A 139 -25.91 25.23 8.04
C GLU A 139 -26.00 24.15 6.95
N GLY A 140 -24.86 23.56 6.56
CA GLY A 140 -24.85 22.42 5.65
C GLY A 140 -25.52 21.17 6.21
N THR A 141 -25.61 21.04 7.53
CA THR A 141 -26.20 19.87 8.21
C THR A 141 -27.65 20.11 8.64
N LEU A 142 -27.94 21.27 9.23
CA LEU A 142 -29.23 21.58 9.87
C LEU A 142 -30.06 22.61 9.08
N GLY A 143 -29.45 23.27 8.09
CA GLY A 143 -30.05 24.35 7.33
C GLY A 143 -29.72 25.75 7.90
N PRO A 144 -29.99 26.81 7.13
CA PRO A 144 -29.77 28.20 7.56
C PRO A 144 -30.93 28.74 8.42
N ASN A 145 -30.77 29.96 8.93
CA ASN A 145 -31.80 30.77 9.63
C ASN A 145 -32.23 30.31 11.03
N HIS A 146 -31.41 29.49 11.71
CA HIS A 146 -31.62 29.17 13.12
C HIS A 146 -31.33 30.37 14.04
N LYS A 147 -31.88 30.33 15.26
CA LYS A 147 -31.72 31.41 16.27
C LYS A 147 -31.08 30.91 17.56
N VAL A 148 -30.36 31.81 18.24
CA VAL A 148 -29.87 31.54 19.60
C VAL A 148 -31.04 31.20 20.53
N GLY A 149 -30.88 30.13 21.33
CA GLY A 149 -31.89 29.57 22.21
C GLY A 149 -32.76 28.47 21.58
N GLU A 150 -32.69 28.27 20.26
CA GLU A 150 -33.42 27.21 19.57
C GLU A 150 -32.91 25.82 19.93
N ILE A 151 -33.81 24.83 19.93
CA ILE A 151 -33.46 23.41 20.06
C ILE A 151 -33.52 22.78 18.68
N VAL A 152 -32.42 22.15 18.28
CA VAL A 152 -32.27 21.45 17.00
C VAL A 152 -31.91 19.99 17.26
N GLN A 153 -32.33 19.08 16.38
CA GLN A 153 -32.04 17.66 16.49
C GLN A 153 -30.97 17.28 15.48
N ILE A 154 -29.95 16.53 15.90
CA ILE A 154 -28.93 16.02 14.96
C ILE A 154 -29.64 15.04 14.00
N PRO A 155 -29.51 15.20 12.67
CA PRO A 155 -30.17 14.35 11.68
C PRO A 155 -29.91 12.86 11.94
N ASP A 156 -30.94 12.04 11.73
CA ASP A 156 -30.89 10.58 11.90
C ASP A 156 -30.57 10.10 13.34
N THR A 157 -30.63 10.99 14.34
CA THR A 157 -30.46 10.64 15.75
C THR A 157 -31.58 11.22 16.61
N ASN A 158 -31.73 10.74 17.84
CA ASN A 158 -32.65 11.34 18.83
C ASN A 158 -31.98 12.39 19.73
N ILE A 159 -30.84 12.95 19.29
CA ILE A 159 -30.03 13.86 20.11
C ILE A 159 -30.44 15.29 19.82
N ASN A 160 -30.92 15.97 20.86
CA ASN A 160 -31.28 17.38 20.81
C ASN A 160 -30.12 18.25 21.32
N LEU A 161 -29.92 19.39 20.66
CA LEU A 161 -28.92 20.40 20.96
C LEU A 161 -29.59 21.76 21.18
N THR A 162 -29.07 22.56 22.10
CA THR A 162 -29.47 23.96 22.26
C THR A 162 -28.42 24.87 21.66
N ILE A 163 -28.84 25.81 20.81
CA ILE A 163 -27.96 26.82 20.24
C ILE A 163 -27.66 27.90 21.27
N LEU A 164 -26.40 28.03 21.68
CA LEU A 164 -25.98 29.01 22.68
C LEU A 164 -25.49 30.31 22.03
N ASN A 165 -24.86 30.22 20.86
CA ASN A 165 -24.31 31.37 20.14
C ASN A 165 -24.17 31.06 18.64
N ILE A 166 -24.32 32.07 17.79
CA ILE A 166 -24.14 31.97 16.33
C ILE A 166 -23.18 33.09 15.88
N THR A 167 -21.95 32.72 15.51
CA THR A 167 -20.94 33.61 14.91
C THR A 167 -20.31 32.91 13.70
N SER A 168 -19.02 33.11 13.43
CA SER A 168 -18.28 32.24 12.49
C SER A 168 -18.23 30.78 12.96
N ASN A 169 -18.31 30.56 14.27
CA ASN A 169 -18.56 29.27 14.89
C ASN A 169 -19.90 29.32 15.65
N VAL A 170 -20.65 28.22 15.58
CA VAL A 170 -21.90 28.02 16.31
C VAL A 170 -21.59 27.20 17.56
N SER A 171 -21.92 27.75 18.73
CA SER A 171 -21.75 27.04 20.01
C SER A 171 -23.03 26.28 20.33
N LEU A 172 -22.92 24.97 20.53
CA LEU A 172 -24.03 24.04 20.74
C LEU A 172 -23.87 23.32 22.08
N SER A 173 -24.94 23.20 22.85
CA SER A 173 -24.98 22.39 24.07
C SER A 173 -25.80 21.13 23.85
N TYR A 174 -25.30 19.98 24.29
CA TYR A 174 -26.09 18.76 24.36
C TYR A 174 -27.26 18.92 25.36
N ASN A 175 -28.45 18.50 24.95
CA ASN A 175 -29.63 18.42 25.80
C ASN A 175 -29.89 16.95 26.20
N LEU A 176 -28.90 16.35 26.87
CA LEU A 176 -28.88 14.95 27.28
C LEU A 176 -29.15 14.81 28.78
N LYS A 177 -29.65 13.64 29.18
CA LYS A 177 -29.86 13.21 30.56
C LYS A 177 -29.08 11.93 30.84
N VAL A 178 -28.75 11.69 32.11
CA VAL A 178 -28.18 10.42 32.54
C VAL A 178 -29.14 9.28 32.18
N GLY A 179 -28.62 8.26 31.51
CA GLY A 179 -29.38 7.12 30.97
C GLY A 179 -29.65 7.21 29.46
N ASP A 180 -29.55 8.40 28.85
CA ASP A 180 -29.79 8.55 27.40
C ASP A 180 -28.77 7.74 26.59
N GLN A 181 -29.25 7.12 25.52
CA GLN A 181 -28.41 6.45 24.54
C GLN A 181 -27.97 7.45 23.47
N MET A 182 -26.72 7.37 23.05
CA MET A 182 -26.21 8.16 21.92
C MET A 182 -25.18 7.37 21.14
N TRP A 183 -25.08 7.64 19.84
CA TRP A 183 -23.96 7.18 19.04
C TRP A 183 -22.98 8.35 18.86
N SER A 184 -21.74 8.18 19.29
CA SER A 184 -20.68 9.10 18.91
C SER A 184 -20.14 8.71 17.55
N SER A 185 -19.95 9.72 16.71
CA SER A 185 -19.19 9.55 15.47
C SER A 185 -17.84 8.86 15.75
N GLY A 186 -17.52 7.85 14.93
CA GLY A 186 -16.29 7.06 15.01
C GLY A 186 -16.28 5.94 16.06
N ALA A 187 -17.25 5.87 16.96
CA ALA A 187 -17.36 4.74 17.88
C ALA A 187 -18.04 3.54 17.19
N PRO A 188 -17.52 2.31 17.38
CA PRO A 188 -18.06 1.10 16.77
C PRO A 188 -19.28 0.54 17.54
N TRP A 189 -19.72 1.25 18.58
CA TRP A 189 -20.80 0.88 19.50
C TRP A 189 -21.63 2.13 19.87
N ASN A 190 -22.81 1.89 20.43
CA ASN A 190 -23.59 2.93 21.09
C ASN A 190 -23.04 3.22 22.49
N ASP A 191 -23.29 4.41 23.02
CA ASP A 191 -22.93 4.80 24.37
C ASP A 191 -24.15 5.18 25.20
N THR A 192 -24.01 5.09 26.52
CA THR A 192 -24.97 5.55 27.52
C THR A 192 -24.38 6.71 28.31
N VAL A 193 -25.15 7.78 28.51
CA VAL A 193 -24.74 8.87 29.41
C VAL A 193 -24.78 8.38 30.86
N VAL A 194 -23.64 8.43 31.56
CA VAL A 194 -23.53 7.95 32.96
C VAL A 194 -23.33 9.08 33.96
N LYS A 195 -22.84 10.25 33.53
CA LYS A 195 -22.64 11.42 34.38
C LYS A 195 -22.70 12.69 33.55
N ILE A 196 -23.22 13.77 34.13
CA ILE A 196 -23.20 15.11 33.54
C ILE A 196 -22.72 16.09 34.60
N ASP A 197 -21.70 16.85 34.26
CA ASP A 197 -21.05 17.84 35.09
C ASP A 197 -21.33 19.24 34.51
N GLU A 198 -20.78 20.30 35.11
CA GLU A 198 -20.93 21.65 34.58
C GLU A 198 -20.34 21.79 33.16
N LYS A 199 -19.22 21.11 32.91
CA LYS A 199 -18.44 21.23 31.67
C LYS A 199 -18.51 20.01 30.75
N ASN A 200 -18.64 18.82 31.31
CA ASN A 200 -18.45 17.55 30.59
C ASN A 200 -19.65 16.61 30.76
N ILE A 201 -19.78 15.69 29.81
CA ILE A 201 -20.69 14.55 29.86
C ILE A 201 -19.83 13.30 29.81
N THR A 202 -19.95 12.43 30.81
CA THR A 202 -19.32 11.12 30.80
C THR A 202 -20.27 10.13 30.15
N ILE A 203 -19.79 9.49 29.09
CA ILE A 203 -20.51 8.44 28.37
C ILE A 203 -19.77 7.11 28.51
N LYS A 204 -20.54 6.02 28.56
CA LYS A 204 -20.05 4.65 28.71
C LYS A 204 -20.47 3.82 27.51
N ALA A 205 -19.51 3.12 26.92
CA ALA A 205 -19.75 2.20 25.81
C ALA A 205 -20.74 1.09 26.21
N ASN A 206 -21.74 0.87 25.35
CA ASN A 206 -22.72 -0.18 25.47
C ASN A 206 -22.27 -1.37 24.61
N VAL A 207 -21.48 -2.26 25.22
CA VAL A 207 -20.93 -3.45 24.59
C VAL A 207 -21.10 -4.68 25.49
N SER A 208 -21.20 -5.84 24.85
CA SER A 208 -21.33 -7.13 25.53
C SER A 208 -20.08 -7.98 25.36
N LYS A 209 -19.79 -8.84 26.36
CA LYS A 209 -18.74 -9.85 26.22
C LYS A 209 -19.08 -10.79 25.05
N ASN A 210 -18.08 -11.11 24.24
CA ASN A 210 -18.14 -11.88 23.00
C ASN A 210 -18.82 -11.15 21.81
N GLU A 211 -19.17 -9.88 21.95
CA GLU A 211 -19.65 -9.08 20.83
C GLU A 211 -18.54 -8.90 19.79
N VAL A 212 -18.92 -8.96 18.51
CA VAL A 212 -18.02 -8.70 17.38
C VAL A 212 -18.35 -7.32 16.82
N ILE A 213 -17.35 -6.45 16.83
CA ILE A 213 -17.45 -5.06 16.41
C ILE A 213 -16.49 -4.78 15.26
N GLN A 214 -16.81 -3.77 14.45
CA GLN A 214 -15.93 -3.30 13.38
C GLN A 214 -15.33 -1.96 13.79
N LEU A 215 -14.01 -1.95 14.08
CA LEU A 215 -13.30 -0.71 14.37
C LEU A 215 -13.08 0.08 13.08
N GLN A 216 -13.19 1.41 13.18
CA GLN A 216 -12.95 2.30 12.05
C GLN A 216 -11.51 2.15 11.55
N GLY A 217 -11.35 1.92 10.25
CA GLY A 217 -10.04 1.78 9.60
C GLY A 217 -9.35 0.42 9.79
N ALA A 218 -9.84 -0.45 10.67
CA ALA A 218 -9.37 -1.82 10.76
C ALA A 218 -9.98 -2.66 9.62
N PRO A 219 -9.21 -3.43 8.84
CA PRO A 219 -9.76 -4.29 7.79
C PRO A 219 -10.27 -5.64 8.31
N TRP A 220 -10.35 -5.80 9.63
CA TRP A 220 -10.81 -7.02 10.31
C TRP A 220 -11.83 -6.68 11.38
N ASN A 221 -12.60 -7.70 11.75
CA ASN A 221 -13.48 -7.66 12.92
C ASN A 221 -12.66 -7.69 14.23
N THR A 222 -13.22 -7.15 15.30
CA THR A 222 -12.63 -7.15 16.64
C THR A 222 -13.65 -7.75 17.63
N THR A 223 -13.19 -8.59 18.55
CA THR A 223 -14.06 -9.23 19.55
C THR A 223 -13.83 -8.62 20.92
N VAL A 224 -14.91 -8.33 21.64
CA VAL A 224 -14.86 -7.94 23.05
C VAL A 224 -14.62 -9.17 23.92
N ILE A 225 -13.43 -9.31 24.51
CA ILE A 225 -13.05 -10.50 25.30
C ILE A 225 -13.11 -10.26 26.81
N GLY A 226 -13.12 -8.99 27.24
CA GLY A 226 -13.18 -8.60 28.64
C GLY A 226 -13.90 -7.27 28.82
N LEU A 227 -14.58 -7.12 29.96
CA LEU A 227 -15.36 -5.93 30.29
C LEU A 227 -15.34 -5.76 31.81
N ASN A 228 -14.95 -4.57 32.26
CA ASN A 228 -15.11 -4.14 33.64
C ASN A 228 -15.59 -2.68 33.67
N ASN A 229 -15.70 -2.09 34.86
CA ASN A 229 -16.21 -0.73 35.01
C ASN A 229 -15.30 0.35 34.42
N VAL A 230 -14.03 0.04 34.18
CA VAL A 230 -13.00 0.99 33.75
C VAL A 230 -12.60 0.74 32.30
N ASN A 231 -12.42 -0.52 31.90
CA ASN A 231 -11.85 -0.93 30.63
C ASN A 231 -12.70 -1.97 29.90
N ILE A 232 -12.60 -1.91 28.57
CA ILE A 232 -13.02 -2.94 27.63
C ILE A 232 -11.74 -3.57 27.07
N THR A 233 -11.63 -4.89 27.16
CA THR A 233 -10.54 -5.65 26.56
C THR A 233 -10.98 -6.17 25.20
N LEU A 234 -10.31 -5.70 24.15
CA LEU A 234 -10.57 -6.02 22.76
C LEU A 234 -9.52 -6.99 22.24
N ARG A 235 -9.93 -7.91 21.37
CA ARG A 235 -9.04 -8.78 20.59
C ARG A 235 -9.29 -8.54 19.11
N HIS A 236 -8.27 -8.11 18.39
CA HIS A 236 -8.36 -7.95 16.94
C HIS A 236 -8.26 -9.31 16.24
N ASN A 237 -9.19 -9.59 15.32
CA ASN A 237 -9.26 -10.85 14.60
C ASN A 237 -8.60 -10.75 13.22
N ALA A 238 -7.42 -10.11 13.16
CA ALA A 238 -6.61 -10.10 11.95
C ALA A 238 -6.10 -11.51 11.63
N ILE A 239 -5.84 -11.79 10.36
CA ILE A 239 -5.31 -13.08 9.91
C ILE A 239 -3.81 -12.91 9.63
N PRO A 240 -2.93 -13.65 10.33
CA PRO A 240 -1.49 -13.57 10.08
C PRO A 240 -1.13 -14.05 8.68
N ASP A 241 -0.02 -13.54 8.17
CA ASP A 241 0.58 -13.91 6.88
C ASP A 241 -0.37 -13.69 5.69
N THR A 242 -1.19 -12.63 5.77
CA THR A 242 -2.12 -12.24 4.70
C THR A 242 -1.72 -10.93 4.04
N VAL A 243 -2.20 -10.74 2.81
CA VAL A 243 -2.12 -9.48 2.08
C VAL A 243 -3.53 -8.96 1.87
N ILE A 244 -3.83 -7.80 2.47
CA ILE A 244 -5.14 -7.17 2.38
C ILE A 244 -5.04 -5.96 1.45
N PRO A 245 -5.89 -5.84 0.40
CA PRO A 245 -5.94 -4.65 -0.42
C PRO A 245 -6.64 -3.53 0.36
N ILE A 246 -5.96 -2.40 0.55
CA ILE A 246 -6.49 -1.21 1.23
C ILE A 246 -6.48 0.00 0.30
N GLN A 247 -7.42 0.92 0.49
CA GLN A 247 -7.47 2.15 -0.28
C GLN A 247 -6.57 3.22 0.35
N ASN A 248 -5.71 3.87 -0.44
CA ASN A 248 -4.91 5.01 0.00
C ASN A 248 -5.70 6.33 -0.10
N MET A 249 -5.10 7.44 0.33
CA MET A 249 -5.74 8.77 0.31
C MET A 249 -6.13 9.28 -1.09
N PHE A 250 -5.56 8.70 -2.15
CA PHE A 250 -5.85 9.01 -3.55
C PHE A 250 -6.86 8.03 -4.17
N GLY A 251 -7.44 7.14 -3.38
CA GLY A 251 -8.42 6.17 -3.84
C GLY A 251 -7.82 4.91 -4.49
N GLN A 252 -6.50 4.78 -4.54
CA GLN A 252 -5.82 3.62 -5.15
C GLN A 252 -5.74 2.45 -4.19
N MET A 253 -5.96 1.23 -4.69
CA MET A 253 -5.79 0.01 -3.92
C MET A 253 -4.31 -0.36 -3.83
N ILE A 254 -3.79 -0.47 -2.61
CA ILE A 254 -2.41 -0.90 -2.32
C ILE A 254 -2.43 -2.15 -1.43
N PRO A 255 -1.46 -3.06 -1.57
CA PRO A 255 -1.35 -4.23 -0.71
C PRO A 255 -0.83 -3.81 0.68
N MET A 256 -1.46 -4.32 1.74
CA MET A 256 -0.96 -4.26 3.10
C MET A 256 -0.70 -5.68 3.61
N ARG A 257 0.55 -5.98 3.94
CA ARG A 257 0.93 -7.25 4.58
C ARG A 257 0.58 -7.19 6.05
N VAL A 258 -0.07 -8.24 6.54
CA VAL A 258 -0.38 -8.44 7.95
C VAL A 258 0.46 -9.60 8.46
N SER A 259 1.32 -9.32 9.44
CA SER A 259 2.10 -10.33 10.15
C SER A 259 1.98 -10.12 11.65
N PHE A 260 2.39 -11.11 12.44
CA PHE A 260 2.22 -11.11 13.88
C PHE A 260 3.58 -11.31 14.56
N ASN A 261 3.76 -10.69 15.71
CA ASN A 261 4.70 -11.17 16.72
C ASN A 261 3.91 -11.76 17.90
N GLU A 262 4.57 -12.01 19.04
CA GLU A 262 3.92 -12.63 20.20
C GLU A 262 2.70 -11.86 20.73
N THR A 263 2.71 -10.52 20.65
CA THR A 263 1.70 -9.67 21.27
C THR A 263 1.04 -8.68 20.32
N SER A 264 1.56 -8.53 19.10
CA SER A 264 1.25 -7.42 18.21
C SER A 264 0.98 -7.87 16.78
N ILE A 265 0.10 -7.12 16.13
CA ILE A 265 -0.18 -7.18 14.71
C ILE A 265 0.66 -6.11 14.03
N ILE A 266 1.40 -6.51 13.01
CA ILE A 266 2.26 -5.67 12.18
C ILE A 266 1.58 -5.51 10.83
N MET A 267 1.31 -4.27 10.46
CA MET A 267 0.74 -3.87 9.18
C MET A 267 1.81 -3.16 8.37
N ASP A 268 2.26 -3.79 7.29
CA ASP A 268 3.32 -3.28 6.43
C ASP A 268 2.78 -2.95 5.03
N LYS A 269 2.84 -1.67 4.66
CA LYS A 269 2.35 -1.16 3.37
C LYS A 269 3.48 -1.00 2.33
N ASN A 270 4.71 -1.42 2.65
CA ASN A 270 5.82 -1.39 1.70
C ASN A 270 5.58 -2.36 0.53
N PRO A 271 6.12 -2.07 -0.68
CA PRO A 271 6.21 -3.07 -1.74
C PRO A 271 6.81 -4.39 -1.25
N GLU A 272 6.38 -5.53 -1.80
CA GLU A 272 6.86 -6.86 -1.35
C GLU A 272 8.38 -7.03 -1.49
N LEU A 273 8.95 -6.40 -2.51
CA LEU A 273 10.37 -6.46 -2.82
C LEU A 273 11.18 -5.31 -2.19
N ALA A 274 10.55 -4.45 -1.38
CA ALA A 274 11.25 -3.37 -0.68
C ALA A 274 12.32 -3.93 0.27
N GLY A 275 13.46 -3.25 0.33
CA GLY A 275 14.64 -3.65 1.12
C GLY A 275 15.38 -4.89 0.60
N LYS A 276 14.92 -5.52 -0.49
CA LYS A 276 15.56 -6.72 -1.04
C LYS A 276 16.58 -6.36 -2.12
N THR A 277 17.73 -7.03 -2.09
CA THR A 277 18.64 -7.08 -3.25
C THR A 277 18.08 -8.09 -4.24
N LEU A 278 17.95 -7.68 -5.50
CA LEU A 278 17.42 -8.51 -6.57
C LEU A 278 18.55 -8.98 -7.49
N VAL A 279 18.42 -10.20 -8.00
CA VAL A 279 19.38 -10.79 -8.94
C VAL A 279 18.62 -11.13 -10.22
N PHE A 280 18.97 -10.45 -11.31
CA PHE A 280 18.38 -10.71 -12.62
C PHE A 280 19.38 -11.42 -13.53
N ASN A 281 18.99 -12.57 -14.06
CA ASN A 281 19.64 -13.16 -15.23
C ASN A 281 18.92 -12.64 -16.47
N VAL A 282 19.60 -11.83 -17.27
CA VAL A 282 19.01 -11.16 -18.45
C VAL A 282 19.72 -11.63 -19.71
N THR A 283 18.95 -11.99 -20.73
CA THR A 283 19.45 -12.31 -22.08
C THR A 283 18.87 -11.31 -23.08
N LEU A 284 19.74 -10.60 -23.81
CA LEU A 284 19.31 -9.64 -24.80
C LEU A 284 18.86 -10.34 -26.09
N VAL A 285 17.61 -10.13 -26.50
CA VAL A 285 16.98 -10.76 -27.67
C VAL A 285 17.10 -9.88 -28.91
N SER A 286 16.83 -8.58 -28.80
CA SER A 286 16.94 -7.65 -29.94
C SER A 286 17.23 -6.21 -29.50
N ILE A 287 17.76 -5.42 -30.42
CA ILE A 287 17.87 -3.96 -30.35
C ILE A 287 17.16 -3.40 -31.57
N ASN A 288 16.05 -2.71 -31.36
CA ASN A 288 15.26 -2.02 -32.36
C ASN A 288 15.56 -0.53 -32.23
N LYS A 289 15.96 0.10 -33.33
CA LYS A 289 16.25 1.55 -33.39
C LYS A 289 15.06 2.31 -33.93
#